data_AF-A0A1L7WLA4-F1
#
_entry.id   AF-A0A1L7WLA4-F1
#
_cell.length_a   1.000
_cell.length_b   1.000
_cell.length_c   1.000
_cell.angle_alpha   90.00
_cell.angle_beta   90.00
_cell.angle_gamma   90.00
#
_symmetry.space_group_name_H-M   'P 1'
#
loop_
_entity.id
_entity.type
_entity.pdbx_description
1 polymer ?
#
loop_
_entity_poly.entity_id
_entity_poly.type
_entity_poly.pdbx_seq_one_letter_code
_entity_poly.pdbx_strand_id
1 'polypeptide(L)'
;MSRTIIHREIATIDHPLPNVWSLVSSFGAIKAWVPAIDGCTISGQSIGAIRTVSMLGSIFNERLEVLDHELHIVSYRILEPIGFPVFGMYGTISVKESGERKTEITWTCDAEKVEEEGVDVLKELMVKFIPSSISGLVVALQRPAVPLM
;
A
#
# COMPACT_ATOMS: atom_id res chain seq x y z
N MET A 1 -13.62 -17.13 -5.46
CA MET A 1 -13.29 -16.61 -6.80
C MET A 1 -11.83 -16.17 -6.78
N SER A 2 -11.04 -16.50 -7.80
CA SER A 2 -9.66 -16.00 -7.93
C SER A 2 -9.69 -14.54 -8.36
N ARG A 3 -8.99 -13.65 -7.65
CA ARG A 3 -8.84 -12.24 -8.03
C ARG A 3 -7.82 -12.12 -9.18
N THR A 4 -8.04 -11.17 -10.08
CA THR A 4 -7.14 -10.87 -11.21
C THR A 4 -6.07 -9.90 -10.73
N ILE A 5 -4.79 -10.28 -10.86
CA ILE A 5 -3.67 -9.39 -10.55
C ILE A 5 -3.56 -8.31 -11.62
N ILE A 6 -3.66 -7.05 -11.20
CA ILE A 6 -3.45 -5.86 -12.03
C ILE A 6 -1.95 -5.57 -12.11
N HIS A 7 -1.28 -5.53 -10.95
CA HIS A 7 0.16 -5.34 -10.85
C HIS A 7 0.70 -5.99 -9.59
N ARG A 8 1.94 -6.48 -9.65
CA ARG A 8 2.68 -6.99 -8.49
C ARG A 8 4.12 -6.55 -8.60
N GLU A 9 4.60 -5.88 -7.56
CA GLU A 9 5.98 -5.45 -7.44
C GLU A 9 6.65 -6.22 -6.30
N ILE A 10 7.91 -6.63 -6.52
CA ILE A 10 8.77 -7.23 -5.50
C ILE A 10 10.07 -6.45 -5.46
N ALA A 11 10.46 -5.98 -4.28
CA ALA A 11 11.70 -5.24 -4.09
C ALA A 11 12.41 -5.65 -2.81
N THR A 12 13.73 -5.45 -2.76
CA THR A 12 14.51 -5.58 -1.52
C THR A 12 14.81 -4.19 -0.96
N ILE A 13 14.60 -4.02 0.33
CA ILE A 13 14.86 -2.81 1.09
C ILE A 13 16.01 -3.10 2.07
N ASP A 14 17.07 -2.29 2.05
CA ASP A 14 18.23 -2.40 2.94
C ASP A 14 17.94 -1.85 4.36
N HIS A 15 16.85 -2.30 4.97
CA HIS A 15 16.47 -2.02 6.36
C HIS A 15 15.93 -3.29 7.04
N PRO A 16 16.11 -3.42 8.38
CA PRO A 16 15.54 -4.51 9.16
C PRO A 16 14.01 -4.58 9.04
N LEU A 17 13.47 -5.80 9.03
CA LEU A 17 12.04 -6.08 8.95
C LEU A 17 11.19 -5.25 9.94
N PRO A 18 11.56 -5.12 11.23
CA PRO A 18 10.77 -4.32 12.17
C PRO A 18 10.62 -2.85 11.76
N ASN A 19 11.65 -2.26 11.15
CA ASN A 19 11.62 -0.86 10.72
C ASN A 19 10.69 -0.69 9.52
N VAL A 20 10.83 -1.56 8.52
CA VAL A 20 9.96 -1.55 7.33
C VAL A 20 8.50 -1.79 7.74
N TRP A 21 8.27 -2.79 8.59
CA TRP A 21 6.94 -3.15 9.05
C TRP A 21 6.28 -2.04 9.86
N SER A 22 7.03 -1.31 10.70
CA SER A 22 6.46 -0.20 11.49
C SER A 22 5.77 0.86 10.60
N LEU A 23 6.34 1.17 9.43
CA LEU A 23 5.76 2.12 8.48
C LEU A 23 4.63 1.51 7.65
N VAL A 24 4.80 0.26 7.20
CA VAL A 24 3.81 -0.44 6.35
C VAL A 24 2.53 -0.77 7.14
N SER A 25 2.67 -1.25 8.38
CA SER A 25 1.54 -1.62 9.25
C SER A 25 0.76 -0.42 9.81
N SER A 26 1.37 0.77 9.79
CA SER A 26 0.72 2.03 10.18
C SER A 26 -0.26 2.50 9.10
N PHE A 27 -1.39 1.81 8.97
CA PHE A 27 -2.35 1.97 7.87
C PHE A 27 -2.78 3.42 7.60
N GLY A 28 -3.03 4.21 8.67
CA GLY A 28 -3.41 5.62 8.58
C GLY A 28 -2.26 6.59 8.27
N ALA A 29 -1.01 6.13 8.34
CA ALA A 29 0.19 6.96 8.15
C ALA A 29 0.80 6.82 6.75
N ILE A 30 0.06 6.30 5.77
CA ILE A 30 0.58 6.05 4.41
C ILE A 30 1.20 7.27 3.73
N LYS A 31 0.70 8.49 4.04
CA LYS A 31 1.28 9.76 3.57
C LYS A 31 2.75 9.93 3.96
N ALA A 32 3.19 9.34 5.08
CA ALA A 32 4.56 9.49 5.56
C ALA A 32 5.60 8.96 4.55
N TRP A 33 5.20 8.01 3.71
CA TRP A 33 6.10 7.28 2.82
C TRP A 33 5.62 7.13 1.37
N VAL A 34 4.34 7.35 1.04
CA VAL A 34 3.88 7.38 -0.37
C VAL A 34 3.93 8.81 -0.92
N PRO A 35 4.83 9.14 -1.86
CA PRO A 35 5.06 10.52 -2.30
C PRO A 35 3.85 11.17 -3.00
N ALA A 36 3.02 10.39 -3.67
CA ALA A 36 1.87 10.90 -4.41
C ALA A 36 0.67 11.27 -3.50
N ILE A 37 0.69 10.91 -2.22
CA ILE A 37 -0.43 11.18 -1.30
C ILE A 37 -0.32 12.59 -0.72
N ASP A 38 -1.32 13.42 -1.03
CA ASP A 38 -1.45 14.78 -0.52
C ASP A 38 -1.96 14.79 0.94
N GLY A 39 -2.78 13.81 1.30
CA GLY A 39 -3.51 13.77 2.58
C GLY A 39 -4.04 12.38 2.90
N CYS A 40 -4.10 12.06 4.19
CA CYS A 40 -4.69 10.84 4.70
C CYS A 40 -5.37 11.13 6.04
N THR A 41 -6.65 10.77 6.16
CA THR A 41 -7.37 10.73 7.44
C THR A 41 -7.83 9.31 7.69
N ILE A 42 -8.07 8.94 8.94
CA ILE A 42 -8.50 7.59 9.31
C ILE A 42 -9.67 7.65 10.30
N SER A 43 -10.65 6.78 10.09
CA SER A 43 -11.76 6.51 10.99
C SER A 43 -11.71 5.05 11.44
N GLY A 44 -11.71 4.81 12.75
CA GLY A 44 -11.45 3.50 13.34
C GLY A 44 -9.97 3.27 13.68
N GLN A 45 -9.69 2.16 14.39
CA GLN A 45 -8.36 1.83 14.92
C GLN A 45 -7.95 0.36 14.67
N SER A 46 -8.83 -0.46 14.10
CA SER A 46 -8.66 -1.91 13.93
C SER A 46 -9.06 -2.34 12.52
N ILE A 47 -9.06 -3.64 12.24
CA ILE A 47 -9.71 -4.21 11.05
C ILE A 47 -11.10 -3.59 10.87
N GLY A 48 -11.42 -3.20 9.64
CA GLY A 48 -12.60 -2.41 9.29
C GLY A 48 -12.42 -0.89 9.34
N ALA A 49 -11.30 -0.38 9.86
CA ALA A 49 -10.98 1.04 9.80
C ALA A 49 -10.90 1.52 8.34
N ILE A 50 -11.34 2.75 8.10
CA ILE A 50 -11.36 3.36 6.77
C ILE A 50 -10.37 4.51 6.78
N ARG A 51 -9.41 4.50 5.86
CA ARG A 51 -8.61 5.69 5.55
C ARG A 51 -9.16 6.38 4.31
N THR A 52 -9.20 7.70 4.36
CA THR A 52 -9.56 8.55 3.23
C THR A 52 -8.27 9.21 2.73
N VAL A 53 -7.84 8.79 1.55
CA VAL A 53 -6.61 9.22 0.88
C VAL A 53 -6.95 10.25 -0.18
N SER A 54 -6.30 11.41 -0.15
CA SER A 54 -6.34 12.39 -1.23
C SER A 54 -5.04 12.34 -2.03
N MET A 55 -5.15 12.19 -3.34
CA MET A 55 -4.03 12.09 -4.28
C MET A 55 -4.45 12.53 -5.67
N LEU A 56 -3.64 13.34 -6.35
CA LEU A 56 -3.85 13.76 -7.75
C LEU A 56 -5.24 14.36 -8.00
N GLY A 57 -5.76 15.14 -7.04
CA GLY A 57 -7.09 15.75 -7.12
C GLY A 57 -8.26 14.77 -6.95
N SER A 58 -7.99 13.51 -6.60
CA SER A 58 -9.00 12.47 -6.33
C SER A 58 -8.99 12.07 -4.85
N ILE A 59 -10.11 11.50 -4.39
CA ILE A 59 -10.28 10.98 -3.03
C ILE A 59 -10.66 9.49 -3.12
N PHE A 60 -9.93 8.65 -2.39
CA PHE A 60 -10.17 7.22 -2.29
C PHE A 60 -10.44 6.84 -0.85
N ASN A 61 -11.44 6.00 -0.62
CA ASN A 61 -11.68 5.39 0.69
C ASN A 61 -11.18 3.96 0.65
N GLU A 62 -10.35 3.60 1.62
CA GLU A 62 -9.74 2.27 1.69
C GLU A 62 -10.02 1.67 3.05
N ARG A 63 -10.64 0.49 3.07
CA ARG A 63 -10.98 -0.24 4.29
C ARG A 63 -9.91 -1.26 4.59
N LEU A 64 -9.41 -1.27 5.82
CA LEU A 64 -8.47 -2.26 6.31
C LEU A 64 -9.16 -3.64 6.44
N GLU A 65 -8.63 -4.64 5.75
CA GLU A 65 -9.18 -6.00 5.70
C GLU A 65 -8.31 -6.99 6.47
N VAL A 66 -6.98 -6.83 6.39
CA VAL A 66 -6.01 -7.67 7.10
C VAL A 66 -4.92 -6.78 7.68
N LEU A 67 -4.54 -7.07 8.92
CA LEU A 67 -3.36 -6.56 9.59
C LEU A 67 -2.81 -7.69 10.48
N ASP A 68 -1.83 -8.40 9.95
CA ASP A 68 -1.21 -9.56 10.58
C ASP A 68 0.23 -9.23 10.93
N HIS A 69 0.53 -9.10 12.22
CA HIS A 69 1.88 -8.79 12.70
C HIS A 69 2.81 -10.00 12.77
N GLU A 70 2.28 -11.23 12.75
CA GLU A 70 3.10 -12.45 12.73
C GLU A 70 3.59 -12.72 11.31
N LEU A 71 2.67 -12.67 10.34
CA LEU A 71 2.98 -12.89 8.92
C LEU A 71 3.45 -11.62 8.20
N HIS A 72 3.35 -10.46 8.86
CA HIS A 72 3.72 -9.15 8.31
C HIS A 72 2.97 -8.81 7.01
N ILE A 73 1.64 -8.97 7.06
CA ILE A 73 0.73 -8.75 5.94
C ILE A 73 -0.27 -7.64 6.30
N VAL A 74 -0.39 -6.65 5.42
CA VAL A 74 -1.50 -5.69 5.45
C VAL A 74 -2.26 -5.78 4.13
N SER A 75 -3.59 -5.85 4.21
CA SER A 75 -4.47 -5.84 3.04
C SER A 75 -5.62 -4.88 3.27
N TYR A 76 -6.04 -4.20 2.22
CA TYR A 76 -7.13 -3.25 2.25
C TYR A 76 -7.92 -3.30 0.95
N ARG A 77 -9.23 -3.06 1.05
CA ARG A 77 -10.13 -2.92 -0.08
C ARG A 77 -10.28 -1.45 -0.42
N ILE A 78 -10.13 -1.10 -1.71
CA ILE A 78 -10.48 0.24 -2.19
C ILE A 78 -11.98 0.25 -2.44
N LEU A 79 -12.70 1.13 -1.74
CA LEU A 79 -14.15 1.21 -1.76
C LEU A 79 -14.62 1.97 -3.01
N GLU A 80 -15.61 1.42 -3.70
CA GLU A 80 -16.22 2.02 -4.88
C GLU A 80 -17.00 3.31 -4.53
N PRO A 81 -17.12 4.27 -5.47
CA PRO A 81 -16.55 4.26 -6.83
C PRO A 81 -15.08 4.72 -6.87
N ILE A 82 -14.28 4.09 -7.73
CA ILE A 82 -12.83 4.39 -7.86
C ILE A 82 -12.44 5.03 -9.20
N GLY A 83 -13.41 5.33 -10.06
CA GLY A 83 -13.16 6.00 -11.36
C GLY A 83 -12.57 5.11 -12.46
N PHE A 84 -12.45 3.81 -12.22
CA PHE A 84 -11.98 2.80 -13.18
C PHE A 84 -13.00 1.66 -13.26
N PRO A 85 -13.13 0.96 -14.41
CA PRO A 85 -14.04 -0.17 -14.59
C PRO A 85 -13.46 -1.47 -13.99
N VAL A 86 -13.09 -1.39 -12.72
CA VAL A 86 -12.60 -2.50 -11.89
C VAL A 86 -13.40 -2.53 -10.59
N PHE A 87 -13.73 -3.73 -10.12
CA PHE A 87 -14.61 -3.93 -8.97
C PHE A 87 -13.97 -4.86 -7.95
N GLY A 88 -14.18 -4.57 -6.67
CA GLY A 88 -13.56 -5.31 -5.57
C GLY A 88 -12.04 -5.26 -5.64
N MET A 89 -11.47 -4.06 -5.76
CA MET A 89 -10.02 -3.86 -5.83
C MET A 89 -9.38 -3.93 -4.44
N TYR A 90 -8.22 -4.58 -4.34
CA TYR A 90 -7.43 -4.69 -3.13
C TYR A 90 -5.99 -4.27 -3.37
N GLY A 91 -5.40 -3.68 -2.33
CA GLY A 91 -3.94 -3.61 -2.17
C GLY A 91 -3.52 -4.58 -1.07
N THR A 92 -2.49 -5.38 -1.32
CA THR A 92 -1.90 -6.27 -0.33
C THR A 92 -0.39 -6.08 -0.29
N ILE A 93 0.15 -5.75 0.88
CA ILE A 93 1.59 -5.64 1.13
C ILE A 93 1.99 -6.73 2.10
N SER A 94 2.98 -7.53 1.73
CA SER A 94 3.65 -8.49 2.62
C SER A 94 5.13 -8.20 2.67
N VAL A 95 5.73 -8.24 3.85
CA VAL A 95 7.17 -8.08 4.04
C VAL A 95 7.77 -9.28 4.75
N LYS A 96 9.00 -9.64 4.43
CA LYS A 96 9.73 -10.73 5.12
C LYS A 96 11.23 -10.43 5.13
N GLU A 97 11.95 -11.07 6.04
CA GLU A 97 13.41 -11.01 6.04
C GLU A 97 13.97 -11.65 4.75
N SER A 98 14.98 -11.01 4.15
CA SER A 98 15.67 -11.50 2.94
C SER A 98 17.20 -11.48 3.07
N GLY A 99 17.71 -11.32 4.30
CA GLY A 99 19.14 -11.30 4.62
C GLY A 99 19.42 -10.42 5.84
N GLU A 100 20.70 -10.25 6.17
CA GLU A 100 21.11 -9.40 7.27
C GLU A 100 20.66 -7.96 7.03
N ARG A 101 19.77 -7.45 7.89
CA ARG A 101 19.20 -6.10 7.81
C ARG A 101 18.54 -5.80 6.46
N LYS A 102 17.99 -6.80 5.79
CA LYS A 102 17.28 -6.68 4.52
C LYS A 102 15.86 -7.23 4.61
N THR A 103 14.95 -6.55 3.94
CA THR A 103 13.53 -6.91 3.89
C THR A 103 13.08 -7.00 2.44
N GLU A 104 12.49 -8.12 2.05
CA GLU A 104 11.74 -8.22 0.79
C GLU A 104 10.33 -7.69 1.03
N ILE A 105 9.90 -6.74 0.21
CA ILE A 105 8.51 -6.28 0.13
C ILE A 105 7.87 -6.84 -1.14
N THR A 106 6.67 -7.38 -1.01
CA THR A 106 5.77 -7.66 -2.13
C THR A 106 4.54 -6.79 -1.99
N TRP A 107 4.21 -6.02 -3.02
CA TRP A 107 2.95 -5.25 -3.07
C TRP A 107 2.15 -5.66 -4.30
N THR A 108 0.99 -6.25 -4.06
CA THR A 108 0.04 -6.69 -5.09
C THR A 108 -1.17 -5.76 -5.13
N CYS A 109 -1.57 -5.37 -6.33
CA CYS A 109 -2.86 -4.78 -6.65
C CYS A 109 -3.65 -5.80 -7.48
N ASP A 110 -4.82 -6.19 -6.99
CA ASP A 110 -5.70 -7.18 -7.63
C ASP A 110 -7.18 -6.79 -7.49
N ALA A 111 -8.04 -7.37 -8.33
CA ALA A 111 -9.47 -7.08 -8.34
C ALA A 111 -10.33 -8.32 -8.55
N GLU A 112 -11.56 -8.31 -8.03
CA GLU A 112 -12.54 -9.39 -8.23
C GLU A 112 -13.08 -9.43 -9.66
N LYS A 113 -13.26 -8.26 -10.29
CA LYS A 113 -13.67 -8.12 -11.69
C LYS A 113 -12.92 -6.99 -12.36
N VAL A 114 -12.51 -7.23 -13.59
CA VAL A 114 -11.80 -6.29 -14.45
C VAL A 114 -12.48 -6.26 -15.81
N GLU A 115 -12.88 -5.09 -16.27
CA GLU A 115 -13.43 -4.91 -17.63
C GLU A 115 -12.30 -4.45 -18.57
N GLU A 116 -12.25 -5.00 -19.78
CA GLU A 116 -11.10 -4.90 -20.71
C GLU A 116 -10.69 -3.45 -21.01
N GLU A 117 -11.65 -2.54 -21.15
CA GLU A 117 -11.41 -1.17 -21.62
C GLU A 117 -10.68 -0.27 -20.60
N GLY A 118 -10.57 -0.66 -19.32
CA GLY A 118 -9.91 0.16 -18.29
C GLY A 118 -8.75 -0.49 -17.54
N VAL A 119 -8.48 -1.78 -17.79
CA VAL A 119 -7.39 -2.48 -17.08
C VAL A 119 -6.02 -1.98 -17.46
N ASP A 120 -5.79 -1.69 -18.74
CA ASP A 120 -4.45 -1.33 -19.23
C ASP A 120 -4.01 0.02 -18.68
N VAL A 121 -4.92 1.00 -18.66
CA VAL A 121 -4.66 2.32 -18.04
C VAL A 121 -4.35 2.17 -16.56
N LEU A 122 -5.16 1.41 -15.81
CA LEU A 122 -4.91 1.20 -14.39
C LEU A 122 -3.59 0.45 -14.15
N LYS A 123 -3.28 -0.54 -14.97
CA LYS A 123 -2.02 -1.28 -14.91
C LYS A 123 -0.82 -0.37 -15.16
N GLU A 124 -0.87 0.47 -16.19
CA GLU A 124 0.19 1.46 -16.47
C GLU A 124 0.39 2.46 -15.32
N LEU A 125 -0.70 2.88 -14.67
CA LEU A 125 -0.62 3.70 -13.47
C LEU A 125 0.04 2.94 -12.31
N MET A 126 -0.37 1.69 -12.05
CA MET A 126 0.16 0.88 -10.95
C MET A 126 1.65 0.53 -11.13
N VAL A 127 2.10 0.30 -12.37
CA VAL A 127 3.52 0.08 -12.72
C VAL A 127 4.41 1.26 -12.34
N LYS A 128 3.86 2.48 -12.26
CA LYS A 128 4.61 3.66 -11.82
C LYS A 128 4.40 3.93 -10.33
N PHE A 129 3.15 3.82 -9.88
CA PHE A 129 2.75 4.17 -8.53
C PHE A 129 3.40 3.27 -7.47
N ILE A 130 3.37 1.94 -7.64
CA ILE A 130 3.87 1.01 -6.62
C ILE A 130 5.41 1.13 -6.46
N PRO A 131 6.23 1.10 -7.52
CA PRO A 131 7.68 1.31 -7.37
C PRO A 131 8.05 2.69 -6.80
N SER A 132 7.33 3.74 -7.18
CA SER A 132 7.53 5.09 -6.61
C SER A 132 7.21 5.13 -5.11
N SER A 133 6.15 4.43 -4.70
CA SER A 133 5.75 4.31 -3.30
C SER A 133 6.79 3.53 -2.48
N ILE A 134 7.32 2.43 -3.01
CA ILE A 134 8.42 1.66 -2.37
C ILE A 134 9.67 2.53 -2.25
N SER A 135 9.99 3.34 -3.27
CA SER A 135 11.11 4.29 -3.21
C SER A 135 10.89 5.35 -2.12
N GLY A 136 9.66 5.85 -1.97
CA GLY A 136 9.29 6.76 -0.88
C GLY A 136 9.40 6.12 0.51
N LEU A 137 9.11 4.82 0.63
CA LEU A 137 9.35 4.04 1.85
C LEU A 137 10.83 3.97 2.21
N VAL A 138 11.71 3.72 1.23
CA VAL A 138 13.16 3.75 1.44
C VAL A 138 13.63 5.12 1.93
N VAL A 139 13.13 6.21 1.33
CA VAL A 139 13.46 7.57 1.78
C VAL A 139 12.94 7.84 3.19
N ALA A 140 11.73 7.38 3.53
CA ALA A 140 11.17 7.55 4.86
C ALA A 140 12.00 6.84 5.95
N LEU A 141 12.53 5.65 5.64
CA LEU A 141 13.38 4.87 6.55
C LEU A 141 14.75 5.51 6.84
N GLN A 142 15.23 6.38 5.94
CA GLN A 142 16.48 7.12 6.11
C GLN A 142 16.33 8.37 6.98
N ARG A 143 15.10 8.83 7.25
CA ARG A 143 14.88 10.01 8.08
C ARG A 143 15.34 9.71 9.51
N PRO A 144 16.17 10.56 10.14
CA PRO A 144 16.51 10.39 11.54
C PRO A 144 15.22 10.42 12.37
N ALA A 145 15.14 9.58 13.40
CA ALA A 145 14.09 9.70 14.40
C ALA A 145 14.18 11.12 14.96
N VAL A 146 13.13 11.93 14.76
CA VAL A 146 13.04 13.23 15.42
C VAL A 146 12.95 12.91 16.92
N PRO A 147 13.94 13.31 17.75
CA PRO A 147 13.82 13.12 19.17
C PRO A 147 12.58 13.86 19.64
N LEU A 148 11.72 13.19 20.40
CA LEU A 148 10.66 13.87 21.14
C LEU A 148 11.37 14.88 22.06
N MET A 149 11.27 16.17 21.75
CA MET A 149 11.63 17.26 22.67
C MET A 149 10.57 17.38 23.76
#